data_AF-A0A7C1ZPY0-F1
#
_entry.id   AF-A0A7C1ZPY0-F1
#
_cell.length_a   1.000
_cell.length_b   1.000
_cell.length_c   1.000
_cell.angle_alpha   90.00
_cell.angle_beta   90.00
_cell.angle_gamma   90.00
#
_symmetry.space_group_name_H-M   'P 1'
#
loop_
_entity.id
_entity.type
_entity.pdbx_description
1 polymer ?
#
loop_
_entity_poly.entity_id
_entity_poly.type
_entity_poly.pdbx_seq_one_letter_code
_entity_poly.pdbx_strand_id
1 'polypeptide(L)'
;MINDSPDRYGSVTRFFHWLVAVLVIQQFFKFADRIDEGKHWLGDTFGPYHVSIGAVIMLLAIFRLLWSIKQKNQRPAIESPYPKLAKAVHGIMYFCLIAMPPLGALYIHGHGYPVKVFGQVLIAKPAEKVQWAHDIGELHSILAFVLVFLVIGHITVALYHHFIRKDNTLRRMI
;
A
#
# COMPACT_ATOMS: atom_id res chain seq x y z
N MET A 1 -20.42 2.48 15.31
CA MET A 1 -21.03 1.78 14.16
C MET A 1 -19.97 0.89 13.52
N ILE A 2 -20.23 -0.41 13.36
CA ILE A 2 -19.30 -1.38 12.77
C ILE A 2 -19.29 -1.28 11.24
N ASN A 3 -20.48 -1.24 10.65
CA ASN A 3 -20.70 -1.11 9.20
C ASN A 3 -20.63 0.35 8.74
N ASP A 4 -20.52 0.55 7.43
CA ASP A 4 -20.60 1.88 6.83
C ASP A 4 -22.05 2.40 6.87
N SER A 5 -22.22 3.72 6.78
CA SER A 5 -23.51 4.38 6.52
C SER A 5 -23.35 5.46 5.44
N PRO A 6 -24.45 5.99 4.88
CA PRO A 6 -24.39 7.09 3.92
C PRO A 6 -23.62 8.31 4.44
N ASP A 7 -23.61 8.51 5.76
CA ASP A 7 -23.00 9.66 6.41
C ASP A 7 -21.56 9.42 6.86
N ARG A 8 -21.12 8.17 7.13
CA ARG A 8 -19.80 7.88 7.69
C ARG A 8 -19.30 6.45 7.42
N TYR A 9 -17.98 6.27 7.34
CA TYR A 9 -17.38 4.94 7.35
C TYR A 9 -17.44 4.26 8.74
N GLY A 10 -17.72 2.96 8.74
CA GLY A 10 -17.75 2.13 9.94
C GLY A 10 -16.39 1.97 10.60
N SER A 11 -16.36 1.49 11.85
CA SER A 11 -15.11 1.28 12.60
C SER A 11 -14.15 0.32 11.89
N VAL A 12 -14.66 -0.74 11.25
CA VAL A 12 -13.82 -1.71 10.52
C VAL A 12 -13.15 -1.06 9.32
N THR A 13 -13.91 -0.29 8.52
CA THR A 13 -13.39 0.42 7.35
C THR A 13 -12.29 1.42 7.74
N ARG A 14 -12.52 2.20 8.81
CA ARG A 14 -11.56 3.18 9.32
C ARG A 14 -10.32 2.52 9.92
N PHE A 15 -10.49 1.44 10.69
CA PHE A 15 -9.37 0.67 11.24
C PHE A 15 -8.44 0.16 10.15
N PHE A 16 -8.97 -0.55 9.14
CA PHE A 16 -8.17 -1.03 8.02
C PHE A 16 -7.53 0.12 7.24
N HIS A 17 -8.24 1.22 7.01
CA HIS A 17 -7.69 2.38 6.32
C HIS A 17 -6.46 2.95 7.05
N TRP A 18 -6.59 3.27 8.34
CA TRP A 18 -5.52 3.91 9.10
C TRP A 18 -4.36 2.96 9.39
N LEU A 19 -4.63 1.68 9.67
CA LEU A 19 -3.59 0.68 9.84
C LEU A 19 -2.75 0.55 8.56
N VAL A 20 -3.40 0.37 7.39
CA VAL A 20 -2.69 0.29 6.12
C VAL A 20 -1.95 1.59 5.80
N ALA A 21 -2.55 2.75 6.07
CA ALA A 21 -1.91 4.05 5.83
C ALA A 21 -0.60 4.20 6.63
N VAL A 22 -0.61 3.87 7.93
CA VAL A 22 0.59 3.92 8.77
C VAL A 22 1.67 2.96 8.27
N LEU A 23 1.29 1.73 7.94
CA LEU A 23 2.24 0.74 7.42
C LEU A 23 2.82 1.16 6.06
N VAL A 24 2.01 1.71 5.15
CA VAL A 24 2.48 2.22 3.85
C VAL A 24 3.44 3.40 4.01
N ILE A 25 3.15 4.33 4.92
CA ILE A 25 4.07 5.45 5.22
C ILE A 25 5.42 4.92 5.71
N GLN A 26 5.40 3.92 6.62
CA GLN A 26 6.63 3.29 7.09
C GLN A 26 7.41 2.63 5.95
N GLN A 27 6.74 2.00 4.97
CA GLN A 27 7.41 1.40 3.82
C GLN A 27 8.21 2.40 2.99
N PHE A 28 7.82 3.69 2.97
CA PHE A 28 8.57 4.71 2.24
C PHE A 28 9.96 4.98 2.82
N PHE A 29 10.24 4.59 4.07
CA PHE A 29 11.60 4.65 4.60
C PHE A 29 12.57 3.71 3.88
N LYS A 30 12.09 2.71 3.13
CA LYS A 30 12.94 1.89 2.27
C LYS A 30 13.64 2.69 1.17
N PHE A 31 13.12 3.87 0.79
CA PHE A 31 13.82 4.78 -0.11
C PHE A 31 15.14 5.31 0.48
N ALA A 32 15.28 5.32 1.81
CA ALA A 32 16.49 5.75 2.49
C ALA A 32 17.68 4.83 2.18
N ASP A 33 17.48 3.57 1.79
CA ASP A 33 18.58 2.67 1.39
C ASP A 33 19.38 3.17 0.18
N ARG A 34 18.90 4.22 -0.52
CA ARG A 34 19.68 4.93 -1.54
C ARG A 34 20.74 5.88 -0.95
N ILE A 35 20.72 6.11 0.36
CA ILE A 35 21.69 6.90 1.12
C ILE A 35 22.68 5.91 1.73
N ASP A 36 23.97 6.06 1.42
CA ASP A 36 25.05 5.20 1.94
C ASP A 36 24.73 3.69 1.86
N GLU A 37 24.02 3.26 0.80
CA GLU A 37 23.58 1.87 0.58
C GLU A 37 22.77 1.28 1.76
N GLY A 38 22.09 2.13 2.54
CA GLY A 38 21.32 1.76 3.70
C GLY A 38 22.14 1.53 4.97
N LYS A 39 23.45 1.81 4.97
CA LYS A 39 24.36 1.68 6.14
C LYS A 39 24.17 2.82 7.13
N HIS A 40 22.94 3.03 7.55
CA HIS A 40 22.54 4.04 8.51
C HIS A 40 21.31 3.56 9.29
N TRP A 41 20.99 4.26 10.39
CA TRP A 41 19.95 3.84 11.33
C TRP A 41 18.58 3.54 10.70
N LEU A 42 18.12 4.29 9.68
CA LEU A 42 16.86 4.01 8.99
C LEU A 42 16.87 2.67 8.23
N GLY A 43 17.96 2.36 7.51
CA GLY A 43 18.10 1.13 6.74
C GLY A 43 18.20 -0.07 7.68
N ASP A 44 19.01 0.04 8.73
CA ASP A 44 19.15 -1.00 9.76
C ASP A 44 17.83 -1.27 10.52
N THR A 45 17.05 -0.22 10.79
CA THR A 45 15.81 -0.34 11.56
C THR A 45 14.66 -0.88 10.72
N PHE A 46 14.48 -0.38 9.50
CA PHE A 46 13.28 -0.64 8.69
C PHE A 46 13.53 -1.61 7.52
N GLY A 47 14.74 -1.64 6.97
CA GLY A 47 15.13 -2.50 5.86
C GLY A 47 14.82 -3.98 6.09
N PRO A 48 15.19 -4.59 7.23
CA PRO A 48 14.93 -6.00 7.51
C PRO A 48 13.44 -6.40 7.51
N TYR A 49 12.56 -5.44 7.83
CA TYR A 49 11.11 -5.69 7.94
C TYR A 49 10.34 -5.36 6.67
N HIS A 50 10.97 -4.76 5.66
CA HIS A 50 10.31 -4.31 4.43
C HIS A 50 9.48 -5.42 3.76
N VAL A 51 10.08 -6.58 3.50
CA VAL A 51 9.39 -7.72 2.87
C VAL A 51 8.22 -8.22 3.72
N SER A 52 8.44 -8.33 5.03
CA SER A 52 7.46 -8.87 5.98
C SER A 52 6.24 -7.96 6.12
N ILE A 53 6.48 -6.66 6.31
CA ILE A 53 5.42 -5.66 6.40
C ILE A 53 4.72 -5.49 5.05
N GLY A 54 5.45 -5.55 3.94
CA GLY A 54 4.86 -5.58 2.60
C GLY A 54 3.86 -6.73 2.41
N ALA A 55 4.22 -7.94 2.85
CA ALA A 55 3.30 -9.09 2.84
C ALA A 55 2.06 -8.88 3.72
N VAL A 56 2.23 -8.29 4.92
CA VAL A 56 1.10 -7.93 5.80
C VAL A 56 0.19 -6.89 5.14
N ILE A 57 0.76 -5.85 4.53
CA ILE A 57 -0.01 -4.82 3.81
C ILE A 57 -0.85 -5.45 2.70
N MET A 58 -0.30 -6.38 1.91
CA MET A 58 -1.07 -7.09 0.87
C MET A 58 -2.27 -7.82 1.46
N LEU A 59 -2.09 -8.58 2.53
CA LEU A 59 -3.20 -9.31 3.18
C LEU A 59 -4.25 -8.34 3.73
N LEU A 60 -3.83 -7.27 4.43
CA LEU A 60 -4.73 -6.25 4.94
C LEU A 60 -5.47 -5.53 3.81
N ALA A 61 -4.80 -5.25 2.69
CA ALA A 61 -5.41 -4.64 1.51
C ALA A 61 -6.46 -5.55 0.86
N ILE A 62 -6.19 -6.87 0.78
CA ILE A 62 -7.16 -7.87 0.30
C ILE A 62 -8.39 -7.90 1.23
N PHE A 63 -8.19 -8.04 2.55
CA PHE A 63 -9.30 -8.05 3.49
C PHE A 63 -10.10 -6.75 3.48
N ARG A 64 -9.42 -5.61 3.39
CA ARG A 64 -10.05 -4.29 3.23
C ARG A 64 -10.86 -4.19 1.94
N LEU A 65 -10.35 -4.74 0.83
CA LEU A 65 -11.05 -4.75 -0.45
C LEU A 65 -12.33 -5.61 -0.37
N LEU A 66 -12.22 -6.82 0.18
CA LEU A 66 -13.36 -7.71 0.40
C LEU A 66 -14.42 -7.06 1.31
N TRP A 67 -13.98 -6.41 2.39
CA TRP A 67 -14.86 -5.64 3.27
C TRP A 67 -15.53 -4.48 2.54
N SER A 68 -14.77 -3.71 1.75
CA SER A 68 -15.29 -2.61 0.94
C SER A 68 -16.35 -3.07 -0.06
N ILE A 69 -16.18 -4.25 -0.67
CA ILE A 69 -17.17 -4.84 -1.57
C ILE A 69 -18.45 -5.18 -0.81
N LYS A 70 -18.33 -5.81 0.37
CA LYS A 70 -19.48 -6.10 1.25
C LYS A 70 -20.25 -4.85 1.66
N GLN A 71 -19.54 -3.75 1.92
CA GLN A 71 -20.14 -2.49 2.36
C GLN A 71 -20.66 -1.62 1.21
N LYS A 72 -20.45 -1.98 -0.06
CA LYS A 72 -20.67 -1.12 -1.26
C LYS A 72 -21.98 -0.33 -1.24
N ASN A 73 -23.08 -0.92 -0.81
CA ASN A 73 -24.41 -0.31 -0.82
C ASN A 73 -24.70 0.60 0.39
N GLN A 74 -23.82 0.59 1.39
CA GLN A 74 -23.96 1.35 2.63
C GLN A 74 -22.91 2.45 2.75
N ARG A 75 -21.90 2.50 1.87
CA ARG A 75 -20.78 3.46 1.97
C ARG A 75 -21.23 4.89 1.66
N PRO A 76 -20.59 5.90 2.29
CA PRO A 76 -20.80 7.28 1.90
C PRO A 76 -20.53 7.52 0.42
N ALA A 77 -21.36 8.37 -0.20
CA ALA A 77 -21.16 8.78 -1.58
C ALA A 77 -19.86 9.59 -1.73
N ILE A 78 -19.24 9.49 -2.91
CA ILE A 78 -18.08 10.30 -3.26
C ILE A 78 -18.57 11.70 -3.63
N GLU A 79 -18.32 12.66 -2.75
CA GLU A 79 -18.59 14.09 -2.98
C GLU A 79 -17.42 14.73 -3.74
N SER A 80 -17.36 14.47 -5.05
CA SER A 80 -16.34 15.04 -5.93
C SER A 80 -16.93 15.34 -7.30
N PRO A 81 -16.51 16.43 -7.98
CA PRO A 81 -16.85 16.67 -9.38
C PRO A 81 -16.25 15.59 -10.32
N TYR A 82 -15.26 14.82 -9.86
CA TYR A 82 -14.58 13.78 -10.65
C TYR A 82 -14.65 12.40 -9.97
N PRO A 83 -15.86 11.84 -9.73
CA PRO A 83 -16.01 10.61 -8.96
C PRO A 83 -15.40 9.38 -9.64
N LYS A 84 -15.32 9.38 -10.98
CA LYS A 84 -14.64 8.34 -11.76
C LYS A 84 -13.12 8.36 -11.52
N LEU A 85 -12.52 9.56 -11.47
CA LEU A 85 -11.09 9.72 -11.18
C LEU A 85 -10.77 9.28 -9.75
N ALA A 86 -11.61 9.66 -8.77
CA ALA A 86 -11.45 9.20 -7.40
C ALA A 86 -11.51 7.66 -7.31
N LYS A 87 -12.45 7.01 -8.01
CA LYS A 87 -12.52 5.54 -8.09
C LYS A 87 -11.28 4.94 -8.76
N ALA A 88 -10.80 5.55 -9.84
CA ALA A 88 -9.60 5.10 -10.55
C ALA A 88 -8.35 5.16 -9.67
N VAL A 89 -8.13 6.29 -8.97
CA VAL A 89 -7.02 6.45 -8.01
C VAL A 89 -7.08 5.38 -6.93
N HIS A 90 -8.24 5.17 -6.29
CA HIS A 90 -8.38 4.10 -5.30
C HIS A 90 -8.11 2.72 -5.90
N GLY A 91 -8.60 2.46 -7.11
CA GLY A 91 -8.36 1.20 -7.83
C GLY A 91 -6.89 0.94 -8.10
N ILE A 92 -6.17 1.94 -8.60
CA ILE A 92 -4.72 1.85 -8.85
C ILE A 92 -3.95 1.67 -7.54
N MET A 93 -4.32 2.38 -6.47
CA MET A 93 -3.71 2.18 -5.16
C MET A 93 -3.92 0.75 -4.65
N TYR A 94 -5.13 0.18 -4.75
CA TYR A 94 -5.36 -1.23 -4.40
C TYR A 94 -4.52 -2.18 -5.25
N PHE A 95 -4.42 -1.93 -6.55
CA PHE A 95 -3.56 -2.70 -7.44
C PHE A 95 -2.10 -2.66 -6.99
N CYS A 96 -1.54 -1.46 -6.73
CA CYS A 96 -0.17 -1.32 -6.22
C CYS A 96 0.04 -2.08 -4.91
N LEU A 97 -0.85 -1.92 -3.92
CA LEU A 97 -0.72 -2.55 -2.60
C LEU A 97 -0.75 -4.09 -2.67
N ILE A 98 -1.47 -4.66 -3.64
CA ILE A 98 -1.60 -6.11 -3.79
C ILE A 98 -0.51 -6.67 -4.71
N ALA A 99 -0.17 -5.98 -5.80
CA ALA A 99 0.79 -6.47 -6.79
C ALA A 99 2.25 -6.27 -6.37
N MET A 100 2.57 -5.22 -5.60
CA MET A 100 3.97 -4.93 -5.25
C MET A 100 4.65 -6.05 -4.45
N PRO A 101 4.06 -6.66 -3.40
CA PRO A 101 4.75 -7.69 -2.64
C PRO A 101 5.16 -8.93 -3.44
N PRO A 102 4.31 -9.53 -4.30
CA PRO A 102 4.76 -10.62 -5.16
C PRO A 102 5.82 -10.18 -6.18
N LEU A 103 5.73 -8.96 -6.73
CA LEU A 103 6.79 -8.42 -7.60
C LEU A 103 8.12 -8.25 -6.85
N GLY A 104 8.07 -7.79 -5.60
CA GLY A 104 9.27 -7.68 -4.75
C GLY A 104 9.88 -9.05 -4.43
N ALA A 105 9.05 -10.07 -4.19
CA ALA A 105 9.50 -11.44 -4.02
C ALA A 105 10.17 -11.99 -5.30
N LEU A 106 9.59 -11.73 -6.47
CA LEU A 106 10.18 -12.08 -7.77
C LEU A 106 11.52 -11.36 -8.00
N TYR A 107 11.62 -10.08 -7.65
CA TYR A 107 12.87 -9.32 -7.75
C TYR A 107 13.98 -9.95 -6.89
N ILE A 108 13.69 -10.24 -5.61
CA ILE A 108 14.64 -10.87 -4.68
C ILE A 108 15.07 -12.26 -5.20
N HIS A 109 14.10 -13.08 -5.59
CA HIS A 109 14.35 -14.44 -6.08
C HIS A 109 15.13 -14.43 -7.40
N GLY A 110 14.78 -13.53 -8.32
CA GLY A 110 15.46 -13.34 -9.60
C GLY A 110 16.95 -12.99 -9.45
N HIS A 111 17.30 -12.23 -8.41
CA HIS A 111 18.69 -11.93 -8.04
C HIS A 111 19.45 -13.11 -7.41
N GLY A 112 18.80 -14.25 -7.18
CA GLY A 112 19.42 -15.44 -6.60
C GLY A 112 19.34 -15.53 -5.07
N TYR A 113 18.54 -14.68 -4.43
CA TYR A 113 18.38 -14.69 -2.97
C TYR A 113 17.12 -15.45 -2.54
N PRO A 114 17.10 -16.03 -1.32
CA PRO A 114 15.88 -16.59 -0.75
C PRO A 114 14.92 -15.46 -0.36
N VAL A 115 13.62 -15.64 -0.58
CA VAL A 115 12.59 -14.71 -0.10
C VAL A 115 12.25 -15.08 1.34
N LYS A 116 12.51 -14.15 2.27
CA LYS A 116 12.24 -14.33 3.70
C LYS A 116 11.10 -13.43 4.16
N VAL A 117 10.19 -14.00 4.95
CA VAL A 117 9.09 -13.29 5.61
C VAL A 117 9.20 -13.57 7.12
N PHE A 118 9.35 -12.52 7.92
CA PHE A 118 9.66 -12.57 9.36
C PHE A 118 10.85 -13.49 9.68
N GLY A 119 11.90 -13.42 8.84
CA GLY A 119 13.12 -14.24 8.97
C GLY A 119 12.98 -15.68 8.47
N GLN A 120 11.76 -16.17 8.25
CA GLN A 120 11.49 -17.52 7.75
C GLN A 120 11.58 -17.55 6.22
N VAL A 121 12.22 -18.59 5.67
CA VAL A 121 12.33 -18.77 4.22
C VAL A 121 10.99 -19.22 3.67
N LEU A 122 10.36 -18.36 2.87
CA LEU A 122 9.11 -18.66 2.16
C LEU A 122 9.38 -19.25 0.78
N ILE A 123 10.38 -18.71 0.08
CA ILE A 123 10.85 -19.21 -1.21
C ILE A 123 12.36 -19.44 -1.09
N ALA A 124 12.80 -20.68 -1.31
CA ALA A 124 14.21 -21.02 -1.30
C ALA A 124 14.97 -20.25 -2.38
N LYS A 125 16.27 -20.06 -2.18
CA LYS A 125 17.13 -19.49 -3.23
C LYS A 125 17.12 -20.43 -4.46
N PRO A 126 17.10 -19.89 -5.67
CA PRO A 126 17.25 -20.72 -6.86
C PRO A 126 18.70 -21.21 -6.99
N ALA A 127 18.93 -22.22 -7.84
CA ALA A 127 20.29 -22.71 -8.12
C ALA A 127 21.15 -21.64 -8.82
N GLU A 128 20.52 -20.88 -9.71
CA GLU A 128 21.11 -19.80 -10.48
C GLU A 128 20.15 -18.60 -10.53
N LYS A 129 20.63 -17.44 -11.00
CA LYS A 129 19.77 -16.27 -11.19
C LYS A 129 18.62 -16.58 -12.15
N VAL A 130 17.43 -16.07 -11.85
CA VAL A 130 16.21 -16.33 -12.62
C VAL A 130 15.80 -15.06 -13.35
N GLN A 131 16.30 -14.88 -14.58
CA GLN A 131 16.17 -13.62 -15.32
C GLN A 131 14.73 -13.17 -15.51
N TRP A 132 13.82 -14.08 -15.89
CA TRP A 132 12.41 -13.71 -16.08
C TRP A 132 11.75 -13.19 -14.79
N ALA A 133 12.15 -13.72 -13.62
CA ALA A 133 11.62 -13.28 -12.33
C ALA A 133 12.20 -11.92 -11.95
N HIS A 134 13.47 -11.69 -12.25
CA HIS A 134 14.11 -10.38 -12.12
C HIS A 134 13.37 -9.32 -12.94
N ASP A 135 13.19 -9.56 -14.24
CA ASP A 135 12.63 -8.59 -15.19
C ASP A 135 11.19 -8.20 -14.83
N ILE A 136 10.37 -9.18 -14.45
CA ILE A 136 9.02 -8.91 -13.94
C ILE A 136 9.11 -8.18 -12.59
N GLY A 137 10.03 -8.59 -11.72
CA GLY A 137 10.24 -8.01 -10.39
C GLY A 137 10.63 -6.54 -10.40
N GLU A 138 11.29 -6.05 -11.46
CA GLU A 138 11.64 -4.62 -11.60
C GLU A 138 10.42 -3.69 -11.56
N LEU A 139 9.25 -4.19 -11.97
CA LEU A 139 7.98 -3.46 -11.87
C LEU A 139 7.66 -3.03 -10.43
N HIS A 140 8.22 -3.72 -9.41
CA HIS A 140 8.07 -3.31 -8.01
C HIS A 140 8.52 -1.86 -7.79
N SER A 141 9.70 -1.49 -8.29
CA SER A 141 10.26 -0.15 -8.11
C SER A 141 9.40 0.90 -8.81
N ILE A 142 8.91 0.59 -10.02
CA ILE A 142 8.02 1.47 -10.79
C ILE A 142 6.72 1.71 -10.02
N LEU A 143 6.07 0.63 -9.56
CA LEU A 143 4.83 0.74 -8.78
C LEU A 143 5.04 1.44 -7.44
N ALA A 144 6.23 1.33 -6.81
CA ALA A 144 6.56 2.06 -5.60
C ALA A 144 6.52 3.58 -5.83
N PHE A 145 7.15 4.07 -6.91
CA PHE A 145 7.10 5.50 -7.25
C PHE A 145 5.68 5.95 -7.59
N VAL A 146 4.93 5.16 -8.38
CA VAL A 146 3.53 5.45 -8.69
C VAL A 146 2.71 5.58 -7.40
N LEU A 147 2.87 4.65 -6.46
CA LEU A 147 2.16 4.66 -5.18
C LEU A 147 2.51 5.90 -4.33
N VAL A 148 3.79 6.31 -4.29
CA VAL A 148 4.22 7.54 -3.59
C VAL A 148 3.46 8.75 -4.13
N PHE A 149 3.45 8.95 -5.46
CA PHE A 149 2.74 10.08 -6.07
C PHE A 149 1.22 10.01 -5.80
N LEU A 150 0.62 8.83 -5.87
CA LEU A 150 -0.80 8.65 -5.57
C LEU A 150 -1.13 8.93 -4.10
N VAL A 151 -0.28 8.52 -3.16
CA VAL A 151 -0.47 8.79 -1.73
C VAL A 151 -0.36 10.30 -1.46
N ILE A 152 0.65 10.97 -2.00
CA ILE A 152 0.81 12.43 -1.87
C ILE A 152 -0.42 13.15 -2.45
N GLY A 153 -0.85 12.77 -3.66
CA GLY A 153 -2.04 13.34 -4.28
C GLY A 153 -3.32 13.06 -3.46
N HIS A 154 -3.48 11.85 -2.96
CA HIS A 154 -4.60 11.43 -2.13
C HIS A 154 -4.70 12.28 -0.84
N ILE A 155 -3.59 12.42 -0.11
CA ILE A 155 -3.52 13.26 1.10
C ILE A 155 -3.82 14.71 0.75
N THR A 156 -3.17 15.25 -0.28
CA THR A 156 -3.35 16.65 -0.71
C THR A 156 -4.81 16.95 -1.03
N VAL A 157 -5.48 16.08 -1.78
CA VAL A 157 -6.90 16.22 -2.11
C VAL A 157 -7.77 16.09 -0.86
N ALA A 158 -7.51 15.14 0.03
CA ALA A 158 -8.27 15.02 1.28
C ALA A 158 -8.16 16.28 2.16
N LEU A 159 -6.96 16.87 2.25
CA LEU A 159 -6.75 18.13 2.98
C LEU A 159 -7.39 19.33 2.28
N TYR A 160 -7.33 19.40 0.95
CA TYR A 160 -8.05 20.42 0.17
C TYR A 160 -9.56 20.35 0.42
N HIS A 161 -10.14 19.15 0.39
CA HIS A 161 -11.55 18.95 0.68
C HIS A 161 -11.91 19.37 2.11
N HIS A 162 -11.04 19.07 3.09
CA HIS A 162 -11.27 19.41 4.49
C HIS A 162 -11.14 20.90 4.78
N PHE A 163 -10.07 21.56 4.32
CA PHE A 163 -9.75 22.93 4.70
C PHE A 163 -10.31 23.99 3.75
N ILE A 164 -10.38 23.69 2.45
CA ILE A 164 -10.81 24.65 1.42
C ILE A 164 -12.27 24.42 1.04
N ARG A 165 -12.64 23.19 0.64
CA ARG A 165 -14.05 22.87 0.31
C ARG A 165 -14.94 22.76 1.54
N LYS A 166 -14.34 22.52 2.73
CA LYS A 166 -15.02 22.37 4.02
C LYS A 166 -16.11 21.30 4.00
N ASP A 167 -15.90 20.23 3.23
CA ASP A 167 -16.80 19.09 3.21
C ASP A 167 -16.36 17.97 4.17
N ASN A 168 -17.17 16.91 4.21
CA ASN A 168 -17.00 15.84 5.18
C ASN A 168 -16.05 14.72 4.70
N THR A 169 -15.38 14.85 3.54
CA THR A 169 -14.55 13.78 2.96
C THR A 169 -13.59 13.15 3.97
N LEU A 170 -12.78 13.96 4.65
CA LEU A 170 -11.86 13.47 5.68
C LEU A 170 -12.59 13.06 6.97
N ARG A 171 -13.59 13.84 7.40
CA ARG A 171 -14.35 13.60 8.64
C ARG A 171 -15.09 12.26 8.63
N ARG A 172 -15.47 11.78 7.44
CA ARG A 172 -16.11 10.47 7.26
C ARG A 172 -15.16 9.30 7.51
N MET A 173 -13.85 9.52 7.37
CA MET A 173 -12.79 8.51 7.53
C MET A 173 -12.09 8.56 8.89
N ILE A 174 -12.21 9.67 9.62
CA ILE A 174 -11.80 9.78 11.02
C ILE A 174 -12.88 9.19 11.90
#